data_AF-A0AAW8UEX6-F1
#
_entry.id   AF-A0AAW8UEX6-F1
#
_cell.length_a   1.000
_cell.length_b   1.000
_cell.length_c   1.000
_cell.angle_alpha   90.00
_cell.angle_beta   90.00
_cell.angle_gamma   90.00
#
_symmetry.space_group_name_H-M   'P 1'
#
loop_
_entity.id
_entity.type
_entity.pdbx_description
1 polymer ?
#
loop_
_entity_poly.entity_id
_entity_poly.type
_entity_poly.pdbx_seq_one_letter_code
_entity_poly.pdbx_strand_id
1 'polypeptide(L)'
;MSTELISNISVTLSELKFDMQKFPNVDENNQVSVGIGTKIDSLKKIEIGHYSVHAVYFVYLGNEDEVEKNRKNWSEGNVKFIKNITNYFFADFNIEFDTEDSSLLDKDNNLIIPESSSRELMENAEPYFRELLANIFSRSTMSTPPIPFRFWENMYEVK
;
A
#
# COMPACT_ATOMS: atom_id res chain seq x y z
N MET A 1 -0.33 -4.28 -28.89
CA MET A 1 0.85 -3.66 -28.26
C MET A 1 0.33 -2.94 -27.03
N SER A 2 0.74 -3.36 -25.84
CA SER A 2 0.52 -2.55 -24.64
C SER A 2 1.52 -1.39 -24.75
N THR A 3 1.00 -0.18 -24.90
CA THR A 3 1.79 1.04 -24.71
C THR A 3 1.86 1.25 -23.21
N GLU A 4 2.99 0.88 -22.61
CA GLU A 4 3.31 1.24 -21.23
C GLU A 4 3.13 2.77 -21.09
N LEU A 5 2.31 3.19 -20.13
CA LEU A 5 2.10 4.60 -19.82
C LEU A 5 3.20 5.13 -18.91
N ILE A 6 3.86 4.23 -18.18
CA ILE A 6 4.84 4.54 -17.16
C ILE A 6 6.18 3.90 -17.52
N SER A 7 7.27 4.65 -17.31
CA SER A 7 8.65 4.15 -17.48
C SER A 7 9.57 4.67 -16.38
N ASN A 8 10.82 4.16 -16.34
CA ASN A 8 11.87 4.58 -15.40
C ASN A 8 11.42 4.62 -13.93
N ILE A 9 10.75 3.56 -13.49
CA ILE A 9 10.20 3.46 -12.14
C ILE A 9 11.35 3.29 -11.12
N SER A 10 11.38 4.18 -10.13
CA SER A 10 12.23 4.11 -8.95
C SER A 10 11.35 3.98 -7.71
N VAL A 11 11.57 2.95 -6.90
CA VAL A 11 10.82 2.68 -5.68
C VAL A 11 11.75 2.86 -4.49
N THR A 12 11.43 3.83 -3.62
CA THR A 12 12.19 4.12 -2.40
C THR A 12 11.31 3.91 -1.18
N LEU A 13 11.80 3.15 -0.19
CA LEU A 13 11.15 3.03 1.11
C LEU A 13 11.44 4.27 1.95
N SER A 14 10.44 5.15 2.11
CA SER A 14 10.54 6.41 2.83
C SER A 14 10.44 6.21 4.34
N GLU A 15 9.49 5.38 4.78
CA GLU A 15 9.31 5.06 6.18
C GLU A 15 8.89 3.61 6.37
N LEU A 16 9.46 2.97 7.39
CA LEU A 16 9.11 1.64 7.84
C LEU A 16 8.78 1.69 9.32
N LYS A 17 7.59 1.25 9.70
CA LYS A 17 7.20 1.08 11.10
C LYS A 17 6.66 -0.32 11.32
N PHE A 18 7.15 -0.94 12.37
CA PHE A 18 6.65 -2.21 12.84
C PHE A 18 6.43 -2.08 14.34
N ASP A 19 5.17 -2.20 14.76
CA ASP A 19 4.80 -2.15 16.16
C ASP A 19 4.01 -3.42 16.49
N MET A 20 4.60 -4.23 17.36
CA MET A 20 3.96 -5.40 17.96
C MET A 20 4.01 -5.24 19.46
N GLN A 21 2.95 -4.66 20.02
CA GLN A 21 2.85 -4.46 21.46
C GLN A 21 2.53 -5.78 22.19
N LYS A 22 1.98 -6.76 21.48
CA LYS A 22 1.67 -8.11 22.01
C LYS A 22 1.73 -9.14 20.88
N PHE A 23 1.87 -10.43 21.20
CA PHE A 23 1.71 -11.46 20.16
C PHE A 23 0.30 -11.35 19.54
N PRO A 24 0.15 -11.39 18.21
CA PRO A 24 -1.15 -11.35 17.57
C PRO A 24 -2.02 -12.52 18.04
N ASN A 25 -3.29 -12.25 18.31
CA ASN A 25 -4.23 -13.32 18.61
C ASN A 25 -4.34 -14.24 17.39
N VAL A 26 -4.25 -15.54 17.61
CA VAL A 26 -4.42 -16.57 16.60
C VAL A 26 -5.84 -17.11 16.65
N ASP A 27 -6.30 -17.67 15.54
CA ASP A 27 -7.55 -18.43 15.46
C ASP A 27 -7.42 -19.81 16.15
N GLU A 28 -8.51 -20.59 16.10
CA GLU A 28 -8.58 -21.96 16.62
C GLU A 28 -7.59 -22.95 15.95
N ASN A 29 -7.05 -22.60 14.78
CA ASN A 29 -6.06 -23.37 14.03
C ASN A 29 -4.63 -22.86 14.24
N ASN A 30 -4.41 -21.97 15.21
CA ASN A 30 -3.13 -21.32 15.49
C ASN A 30 -2.59 -20.50 14.29
N GLN A 31 -3.50 -19.94 13.48
CA GLN A 31 -3.19 -19.08 12.35
C GLN A 31 -3.45 -17.61 12.69
N VAL A 32 -2.63 -16.73 12.14
CA VAL A 32 -2.84 -15.28 12.22
C VAL A 32 -3.51 -14.80 10.94
N SER A 33 -4.63 -14.10 11.11
CA SER A 33 -5.33 -13.42 10.03
C SER A 33 -4.60 -12.11 9.68
N VAL A 34 -4.69 -11.73 8.41
CA VAL A 34 -4.00 -10.55 7.89
C VAL A 34 -4.92 -9.70 7.03
N GLY A 35 -4.92 -8.40 7.34
CA GLY A 35 -5.63 -7.39 6.54
C GLY A 35 -4.63 -6.42 5.97
N ILE A 36 -4.78 -6.09 4.69
CA ILE A 36 -3.90 -5.16 4.01
C ILE A 36 -4.71 -3.92 3.61
N GLY A 37 -4.29 -2.78 4.13
CA GLY A 37 -4.69 -1.45 3.71
C GLY A 37 -3.68 -0.89 2.73
N THR A 38 -4.14 -0.22 1.67
CA THR A 38 -3.27 0.47 0.72
C THR A 38 -3.87 1.82 0.35
N LYS A 39 -3.03 2.84 0.24
CA LYS A 39 -3.42 4.16 -0.22
C LYS A 39 -2.32 4.71 -1.12
N ILE A 40 -2.69 5.12 -2.33
CA ILE A 40 -1.86 6.02 -3.13
C ILE A 40 -2.25 7.44 -2.73
N ASP A 41 -1.28 8.22 -2.28
CA ASP A 41 -1.47 9.62 -1.90
C ASP A 41 -1.28 10.55 -3.11
N SER A 42 -1.18 11.85 -2.85
CA SER A 42 -1.08 12.88 -3.87
C SER A 42 0.07 12.67 -4.86
N LEU A 43 -0.21 12.90 -6.14
CA LEU A 43 0.78 13.06 -7.19
C LEU A 43 1.53 14.38 -7.03
N LYS A 44 2.86 14.31 -7.12
CA LYS A 44 3.74 15.46 -7.15
C LYS A 44 4.52 15.48 -8.46
N LYS A 45 4.53 16.63 -9.12
CA LYS A 45 5.42 16.89 -10.26
C LYS A 45 6.81 17.23 -9.76
N ILE A 46 7.84 16.51 -10.23
CA ILE A 46 9.24 16.86 -10.01
C ILE A 46 9.69 17.77 -11.15
N GLU A 47 9.52 17.32 -12.38
CA GLU A 47 9.76 18.10 -13.60
C GLU A 47 8.82 17.66 -14.73
N ILE A 48 8.99 18.20 -15.94
CA ILE A 48 8.14 17.83 -17.07
C ILE A 48 8.40 16.38 -17.44
N GLY A 49 7.35 15.54 -17.36
CA GLY A 49 7.44 14.12 -17.68
C GLY A 49 7.91 13.23 -16.52
N HIS A 50 8.30 13.81 -15.38
CA HIS A 50 8.81 13.07 -14.22
C HIS A 50 8.03 13.42 -12.93
N TYR A 51 7.50 12.39 -12.29
CA TYR A 51 6.54 12.53 -11.19
C TYR A 51 6.90 11.62 -10.01
N SER A 52 6.33 11.95 -8.86
CA SER A 52 6.50 11.24 -7.59
C SER A 52 5.13 11.02 -6.96
N VAL A 53 4.94 9.87 -6.33
CA VAL A 53 3.76 9.56 -5.54
C VAL A 53 4.12 8.74 -4.32
N HIS A 54 3.40 8.97 -3.23
CA HIS A 54 3.49 8.16 -2.03
C HIS A 54 2.50 7.00 -2.09
N ALA A 55 2.99 5.78 -1.97
CA ALA A 55 2.16 4.59 -1.82
C ALA A 55 2.36 4.03 -0.40
N VAL A 56 1.29 4.08 0.38
CA VAL A 56 1.27 3.69 1.79
C VAL A 56 0.59 2.34 1.93
N TYR A 57 1.25 1.43 2.64
CA TYR A 57 0.80 0.08 2.93
C TYR A 57 0.69 -0.10 4.43
N PHE A 58 -0.44 -0.65 4.85
CA PHE A 58 -0.71 -0.98 6.23
C PHE A 58 -1.08 -2.45 6.31
N VAL A 59 -0.45 -3.21 7.20
CA VAL A 59 -0.74 -4.62 7.40
C VAL A 59 -1.13 -4.84 8.86
N TYR A 60 -2.36 -5.32 9.06
CA TYR A 60 -2.95 -5.64 10.34
C TYR A 60 -2.74 -7.12 10.64
N LEU A 61 -2.36 -7.45 11.88
CA LEU A 61 -2.16 -8.82 12.34
C LEU A 61 -3.05 -9.11 13.55
N GLY A 62 -3.82 -10.19 13.50
CA GLY A 62 -4.68 -10.60 14.61
C GLY A 62 -5.62 -11.73 14.24
N ASN A 63 -6.74 -11.83 14.95
CA ASN A 63 -7.84 -12.70 14.54
C ASN A 63 -8.68 -12.02 13.44
N GLU A 64 -9.54 -12.79 12.79
CA GLU A 64 -10.34 -12.32 11.64
C GLU A 64 -11.20 -11.10 11.98
N ASP A 65 -11.88 -11.10 13.13
CA ASP A 65 -12.76 -10.01 13.56
C ASP A 65 -11.99 -8.69 13.78
N GLU A 66 -10.84 -8.76 14.45
CA GLU A 66 -9.97 -7.59 14.71
C GLU A 66 -9.41 -7.05 13.40
N VAL A 67 -8.96 -7.95 12.52
CA VAL A 67 -8.41 -7.61 11.20
C VAL A 67 -9.46 -6.97 10.30
N GLU A 68 -10.65 -7.53 10.21
CA GLU A 68 -11.72 -7.01 9.35
C GLU A 68 -12.23 -5.66 9.86
N LYS A 69 -12.37 -5.52 11.18
CA LYS A 69 -12.67 -4.22 11.81
C LYS A 69 -11.61 -3.19 11.44
N ASN A 70 -10.33 -3.56 11.51
CA ASN A 70 -9.24 -2.62 11.24
C ASN A 70 -9.14 -2.26 9.76
N ARG A 71 -9.34 -3.24 8.86
CA ARG A 71 -9.39 -3.05 7.41
C ARG A 71 -10.48 -2.06 7.00
N LYS A 72 -11.68 -2.16 7.59
CA LYS A 72 -12.80 -1.22 7.33
C LYS A 72 -12.54 0.19 7.84
N ASN A 73 -11.94 0.34 9.02
CA ASN A 73 -11.70 1.67 9.60
C ASN A 73 -10.53 2.42 8.95
N TRP A 74 -9.59 1.70 8.32
CA TRP A 74 -8.49 2.29 7.56
C TRP A 74 -8.97 3.25 6.47
N SER A 75 -10.08 2.95 5.79
CA SER A 75 -10.58 3.82 4.72
C SER A 75 -11.04 5.20 5.22
N GLU A 76 -11.22 5.40 6.53
CA GLU A 76 -11.87 6.60 7.10
C GLU A 76 -10.92 7.69 7.67
N GLY A 77 -9.58 7.53 7.62
CA GLY A 77 -8.66 8.64 7.94
C GLY A 77 -7.39 8.28 8.73
N ASN A 78 -6.26 8.26 8.03
CA ASN A 78 -5.10 7.40 8.33
C ASN A 78 -4.16 7.75 9.49
N VAL A 79 -4.27 8.89 10.18
CA VAL A 79 -3.27 9.22 11.24
C VAL A 79 -3.81 9.02 12.66
N LYS A 80 -5.11 9.20 12.89
CA LYS A 80 -5.72 8.96 14.22
C LYS A 80 -5.96 7.47 14.49
N PHE A 81 -6.18 6.70 13.43
CA PHE A 81 -6.54 5.29 13.51
C PHE A 81 -5.39 4.40 14.05
N ILE A 82 -4.15 4.68 13.65
CA ILE A 82 -2.96 3.89 14.03
C ILE A 82 -2.73 3.86 15.56
N LYS A 83 -3.15 4.90 16.29
CA LYS A 83 -2.95 5.00 17.75
C LYS A 83 -3.61 3.88 18.56
N ASN A 84 -4.64 3.24 18.03
CA ASN A 84 -5.41 2.21 18.74
C ASN A 84 -5.10 0.79 18.25
N ILE A 85 -4.08 0.61 17.40
CA ILE A 85 -3.78 -0.67 16.77
C ILE A 85 -2.58 -1.28 17.45
N THR A 86 -2.79 -2.48 17.99
CA THR A 86 -1.79 -3.14 18.83
C THR A 86 -0.69 -3.83 18.04
N ASN A 87 -1.01 -4.31 16.84
CA ASN A 87 -0.12 -5.12 16.02
C ASN A 87 -0.26 -4.70 14.57
N TYR A 88 0.74 -3.99 14.08
CA TYR A 88 0.76 -3.57 12.69
C TYR A 88 2.14 -3.41 12.10
N PHE A 89 2.12 -3.46 10.78
CA PHE A 89 3.21 -3.06 9.94
C PHE A 89 2.76 -1.92 9.03
N PHE A 90 3.60 -0.93 8.87
CA PHE A 90 3.39 0.24 8.02
C PHE A 90 4.62 0.43 7.15
N ALA A 91 4.39 0.67 5.86
CA ALA A 91 5.41 1.07 4.93
C ALA A 91 4.91 2.19 4.03
N ASP A 92 5.67 3.28 3.99
CA ASP A 92 5.47 4.39 3.06
C ASP A 92 6.57 4.34 2.00
N PHE A 93 6.17 4.25 0.75
CA PHE A 93 7.08 4.23 -0.38
C PHE A 93 6.89 5.48 -1.24
N ASN A 94 7.99 6.16 -1.54
CA ASN A 94 8.03 7.12 -2.63
C ASN A 94 8.29 6.35 -3.93
N ILE A 95 7.39 6.51 -4.90
CA ILE A 95 7.54 5.95 -6.23
C ILE A 95 7.73 7.11 -7.19
N GLU A 96 8.89 7.17 -7.82
CA GLU A 96 9.22 8.13 -8.88
C GLU A 96 9.13 7.43 -10.23
N PHE A 97 8.59 8.11 -11.22
CA PHE A 97 8.34 7.52 -12.52
C PHE A 97 8.21 8.58 -13.61
N ASP A 98 8.46 8.14 -14.85
CA ASP A 98 8.29 8.94 -16.04
C ASP A 98 6.97 8.58 -16.73
N THR A 99 6.27 9.59 -17.24
CA THR A 99 5.07 9.37 -18.06
C THR A 99 4.84 10.51 -19.05
N GLU A 100 4.36 10.14 -20.24
CA GLU A 100 3.89 11.06 -21.27
C GLU A 100 2.37 11.28 -21.18
N ASP A 101 1.70 10.69 -20.18
CA ASP A 101 0.28 10.84 -19.96
C ASP A 101 -0.07 12.32 -19.73
N SER A 102 -0.85 12.88 -20.65
CA SER A 102 -1.30 14.27 -20.58
C SER A 102 -2.54 14.45 -19.71
N SER A 103 -3.13 13.36 -19.22
CA SER A 103 -4.35 13.36 -18.39
C SER A 103 -4.09 13.49 -16.88
N LEU A 104 -2.87 13.87 -16.49
CA LEU A 104 -2.47 14.09 -15.10
C LEU A 104 -3.07 15.34 -14.45
N LEU A 105 -3.92 16.09 -15.17
CA LEU A 105 -4.61 17.25 -14.64
C LEU A 105 -6.12 17.01 -14.64
N ASP A 106 -6.76 17.26 -13.50
CA ASP A 106 -8.22 17.33 -13.44
C ASP A 106 -8.76 18.61 -14.08
N LYS A 107 -10.09 18.78 -14.02
CA LYS A 107 -10.78 19.96 -14.58
C LYS A 107 -10.41 21.27 -13.89
N ASP A 108 -9.86 21.21 -12.68
CA ASP A 108 -9.47 22.35 -11.86
C ASP A 108 -7.93 22.59 -11.91
N ASN A 109 -7.22 21.91 -12.82
CA ASN A 109 -5.76 21.91 -12.96
C ASN A 109 -4.99 21.37 -11.75
N ASN A 110 -5.61 20.53 -10.93
CA ASN A 110 -4.90 19.80 -9.89
C ASN A 110 -4.23 18.56 -10.48
N LEU A 111 -3.06 18.21 -9.96
CA LEU A 111 -2.38 16.98 -10.31
C LEU A 111 -3.17 15.77 -9.81
N ILE A 112 -3.51 14.86 -10.72
CA ILE A 112 -4.20 13.60 -10.43
C ILE A 112 -3.45 12.42 -11.06
N ILE A 113 -3.70 11.23 -10.53
CA ILE A 113 -3.22 9.97 -11.12
C ILE A 113 -4.42 9.30 -11.78
N PRO A 114 -4.47 9.23 -13.12
CA PRO A 114 -5.50 8.50 -13.86
C PRO A 114 -5.54 7.04 -13.42
N GLU A 115 -6.73 6.42 -13.48
CA GLU A 115 -6.92 5.03 -13.04
C GLU A 115 -5.98 4.05 -13.76
N SER A 116 -5.77 4.23 -15.07
CA SER A 116 -4.85 3.40 -15.86
C SER A 116 -3.41 3.50 -15.36
N SER A 117 -2.94 4.73 -15.12
CA SER A 117 -1.57 5.01 -14.65
C SER A 117 -1.40 4.55 -13.20
N SER A 118 -2.42 4.74 -12.35
CA SER A 118 -2.48 4.21 -10.98
C SER A 118 -2.36 2.69 -10.97
N ARG A 119 -3.14 2.00 -11.81
CA ARG A 119 -3.13 0.55 -11.91
C ARG A 119 -1.77 0.02 -12.39
N GLU A 120 -1.23 0.59 -13.45
CA GLU A 120 0.09 0.21 -13.98
C GLU A 120 1.21 0.44 -12.95
N LEU A 121 1.17 1.57 -12.24
CA LEU A 121 2.09 1.87 -11.15
C LEU A 121 2.06 0.78 -10.06
N MET A 122 0.85 0.38 -9.64
CA MET A 122 0.67 -0.63 -8.60
C MET A 122 1.06 -2.02 -9.07
N GLU A 123 0.81 -2.37 -10.33
CA GLU A 123 1.27 -3.64 -10.92
C GLU A 123 2.81 -3.71 -10.92
N ASN A 124 3.49 -2.60 -11.22
CA ASN A 124 4.95 -2.52 -11.18
C ASN A 124 5.51 -2.50 -9.75
N ALA A 125 4.82 -1.86 -8.81
CA ALA A 125 5.32 -1.68 -7.46
C ALA A 125 5.00 -2.88 -6.54
N GLU A 126 3.90 -3.63 -6.78
CA GLU A 126 3.46 -4.80 -6.00
C GLU A 126 4.59 -5.77 -5.61
N PRO A 127 5.46 -6.22 -6.54
CA PRO A 127 6.52 -7.18 -6.22
C PRO A 127 7.45 -6.71 -5.10
N TYR A 128 7.79 -5.42 -5.06
CA TYR A 128 8.68 -4.84 -4.04
C TYR A 128 8.05 -4.85 -2.65
N PHE A 129 6.75 -4.58 -2.55
CA PHE A 129 6.02 -4.67 -1.28
C PHE A 129 5.91 -6.11 -0.79
N ARG A 130 5.61 -7.04 -1.69
CA ARG A 130 5.52 -8.47 -1.36
C ARG A 130 6.86 -9.00 -0.87
N GLU A 131 7.96 -8.61 -1.51
CA GLU A 131 9.31 -8.96 -1.07
C GLU A 131 9.64 -8.36 0.30
N LEU A 132 9.33 -7.07 0.54
CA LEU A 132 9.52 -6.43 1.84
C LEU A 132 8.79 -7.18 2.96
N LEU A 133 7.51 -7.50 2.75
CA LEU A 133 6.70 -8.24 3.73
C LEU A 133 7.27 -9.65 3.97
N ALA A 134 7.60 -10.38 2.91
CA ALA A 134 8.19 -11.71 3.02
C ALA A 134 9.51 -11.68 3.83
N ASN A 135 10.36 -10.68 3.58
CA ASN A 135 11.62 -10.50 4.30
C ASN A 135 11.40 -10.16 5.78
N ILE A 136 10.39 -9.38 6.12
CA ILE A 136 10.07 -9.05 7.52
C ILE A 136 9.55 -10.28 8.26
N PHE A 137 8.57 -10.98 7.69
CA PHE A 137 7.99 -12.14 8.35
C PHE A 137 8.95 -13.33 8.42
N SER A 138 9.82 -13.53 7.42
CA SER A 138 10.86 -14.58 7.48
C SER A 138 11.83 -14.43 8.65
N ARG A 139 11.97 -13.21 9.19
CA ARG A 139 12.78 -12.92 10.38
C ARG A 139 11.99 -12.97 11.67
N SER A 140 10.67 -13.13 11.58
CA SER A 140 9.79 -13.27 12.73
C SER A 140 9.64 -14.75 13.11
N THR A 141 9.20 -15.03 14.33
CA THR A 141 8.80 -16.39 14.74
C THR A 141 7.46 -16.82 14.14
N MET A 142 6.85 -15.96 13.33
CA MET A 142 5.54 -16.17 12.71
C MET A 142 5.73 -16.55 11.25
N SER A 143 4.91 -17.48 10.78
CA SER A 143 4.86 -17.79 9.35
C SER A 143 4.44 -16.56 8.56
N THR A 144 5.06 -16.33 7.40
CA THR A 144 4.63 -15.28 6.48
C THR A 144 3.17 -15.54 6.08
N PRO A 145 2.26 -14.60 6.35
CA PRO A 145 0.86 -14.74 5.99
C PRO A 145 0.68 -14.75 4.47
N PRO A 146 -0.36 -15.43 3.94
CA PRO A 146 -0.66 -15.39 2.51
C PRO A 146 -1.06 -13.96 2.10
N ILE A 147 -0.26 -13.32 1.25
CA ILE A 147 -0.56 -12.00 0.68
C ILE A 147 -1.30 -12.21 -0.65
N PRO A 148 -2.57 -11.78 -0.78
CA PRO A 148 -3.32 -11.91 -2.03
C PRO A 148 -2.61 -11.18 -3.17
N PHE A 149 -2.59 -11.78 -4.37
CA PHE A 149 -2.16 -11.07 -5.57
C PHE A 149 -3.12 -9.90 -5.84
N ARG A 150 -2.58 -8.73 -6.21
CA ARG A 150 -3.36 -7.52 -6.47
C ARG A 150 -4.27 -7.11 -5.31
N PHE A 151 -3.76 -7.24 -4.09
CA PHE A 151 -4.48 -6.85 -2.85
C PHE A 151 -4.98 -5.39 -2.86
N TRP A 152 -4.42 -4.54 -3.73
CA TRP A 152 -4.77 -3.14 -3.93
C TRP A 152 -5.96 -2.91 -4.89
N GLU A 153 -6.42 -3.90 -5.66
CA GLU A 153 -7.50 -3.72 -6.65
C GLU A 153 -8.87 -3.37 -6.03
N ASN A 154 -9.14 -3.85 -4.81
CA ASN A 154 -10.46 -3.71 -4.17
C ASN A 154 -10.64 -2.40 -3.37
N MET A 155 -9.78 -1.39 -3.57
CA MET A 155 -9.66 -0.25 -2.66
C MET A 155 -9.93 1.12 -3.31
N TYR A 156 -10.32 1.15 -4.60
CA TYR A 156 -10.65 2.37 -5.34
C TYR A 156 -12.16 2.59 -5.45
N GLU A 157 -12.84 2.79 -4.33
CA GLU A 157 -14.08 3.58 -4.32
C GLU A 157 -13.99 4.64 -3.23
N VAL A 158 -13.13 5.64 -3.44
CA VAL A 158 -13.37 6.96 -2.85
C VAL A 158 -13.97 7.80 -3.97
N LYS A 159 -15.30 7.87 -3.98
CA LYS A 159 -16.05 8.87 -4.77
C LYS A 159 -15.87 10.26 -4.18
#